data_AF-A0A2W4REY7-F1
#
_entry.id   AF-A0A2W4REY7-F1
#
_cell.length_a   1.000
_cell.length_b   1.000
_cell.length_c   1.000
_cell.angle_alpha   90.00
_cell.angle_beta   90.00
_cell.angle_gamma   90.00
#
_symmetry.space_group_name_H-M   'P 1'
#
loop_
_entity.id
_entity.type
_entity.pdbx_description
1 polymer ?
#
loop_
_entity_poly.entity_id
_entity_poly.type
_entity_poly.pdbx_seq_one_letter_code
_entity_poly.pdbx_strand_id
1 'polypeptide(L)'
;MKRSVLLAVGVVVVLIVGWLALGPGGDEVVVVDLIDEFDNAIDKRPNPETFEVIDATIAGQTRRAIYAKGPSRLVYRVVVPENGELRTAIGMLEEGWTVPGDGVLFRILIASGGVQETLYNLVYSPYENPGDRGWHEVALDLSEYEGETVELFFNTNSSGPSTPPVDHRDGDMPVWGEPRLVTRR
;
A
#
# COMPACT_ATOMS: atom_id res chain seq x y z
N MET A 1 42.74 -0.44 -28.50
CA MET A 1 41.66 0.43 -27.97
C MET A 1 40.55 -0.47 -27.45
N LYS A 2 40.51 -0.72 -26.13
CA LYS A 2 39.51 -1.59 -25.48
C LYS A 2 38.43 -0.68 -24.87
N ARG A 3 37.19 -0.83 -25.33
CA ARG A 3 36.02 -0.12 -24.79
C ARG A 3 35.63 -0.78 -23.46
N SER A 4 35.82 -0.07 -22.36
CA SER A 4 35.30 -0.44 -21.04
C SER A 4 33.81 -0.15 -21.02
N VAL A 5 32.99 -1.18 -20.83
CA VAL A 5 31.56 -1.05 -20.50
C VAL A 5 31.49 -0.86 -18.99
N LEU A 6 31.13 0.35 -18.56
CA LEU A 6 30.80 0.64 -17.16
C LEU A 6 29.35 0.21 -16.94
N LEU A 7 29.18 -0.89 -16.21
CA LEU A 7 27.90 -1.28 -15.58
C LEU A 7 27.60 -0.26 -14.48
N ALA A 8 26.69 0.66 -14.75
CA ALA A 8 26.09 1.50 -13.72
C ALA A 8 25.03 0.66 -12.99
N VAL A 9 25.42 0.06 -11.86
CA VAL A 9 24.46 -0.44 -10.88
C VAL A 9 23.89 0.78 -10.16
N GLY A 10 22.68 1.19 -10.57
CA GLY A 10 21.93 2.22 -9.89
C GLY A 10 21.45 1.70 -8.54
N VAL A 11 22.15 2.08 -7.46
CA VAL A 11 21.65 1.94 -6.10
C VAL A 11 20.56 2.99 -5.92
N VAL A 12 19.30 2.55 -5.91
CA VAL A 12 18.18 3.38 -5.43
C VAL A 12 18.33 3.46 -3.92
N VAL A 13 18.91 4.57 -3.45
CA VAL A 13 18.87 4.94 -2.03
C VAL A 13 17.45 5.43 -1.77
N VAL A 14 16.62 4.57 -1.19
CA VAL A 14 15.37 5.01 -0.56
C VAL A 14 15.78 5.81 0.67
N LEU A 15 15.76 7.13 0.56
CA LEU A 15 15.87 8.02 1.69
C LEU A 15 14.59 7.88 2.51
N ILE A 16 14.63 7.04 3.54
CA ILE A 16 13.68 7.07 4.65
C ILE A 16 13.97 8.39 5.39
N VAL A 17 13.40 9.48 4.90
CA VAL A 17 13.46 10.78 5.57
C VAL A 17 12.61 10.67 6.83
N GLY A 18 13.26 10.88 7.97
CA GLY A 18 12.69 10.77 9.30
C GLY A 18 11.38 11.52 9.46
N TRP A 19 10.29 10.75 9.47
CA TRP A 19 8.92 11.15 9.74
C TRP A 19 8.66 11.36 11.25
N LEU A 20 9.65 11.91 11.97
CA LEU A 20 9.64 12.00 13.43
C LEU A 20 9.50 13.44 13.95
N ALA A 21 9.17 14.41 13.10
CA ALA A 21 9.00 15.81 13.52
C ALA A 21 7.72 16.50 12.98
N LEU A 22 6.82 15.80 12.31
CA LEU A 22 5.51 16.32 11.92
C LEU A 22 4.44 15.50 12.65
N GLY A 23 4.01 15.99 13.81
CA GLY A 23 2.76 15.52 14.40
C GLY A 23 1.59 15.78 13.44
N PRO A 24 0.47 15.05 13.57
CA PRO A 24 -0.75 15.32 12.81
C PRO A 24 -1.32 16.66 13.31
N GLY A 25 -0.95 17.75 12.65
CA GLY A 25 -1.29 19.10 13.12
C GLY A 25 -1.23 20.19 12.05
N GLY A 26 -1.22 19.82 10.76
CA GLY A 26 -1.70 20.71 9.69
C GLY A 26 -3.16 20.38 9.43
N ASP A 27 -3.96 21.35 8.98
CA ASP A 27 -5.39 21.24 8.66
C ASP A 27 -5.65 20.22 7.52
N GLU A 28 -5.46 18.94 7.81
CA GLU A 28 -5.78 17.84 6.94
C GLU A 28 -7.29 17.65 6.92
N VAL A 29 -7.87 17.82 5.74
CA VAL A 29 -9.30 17.54 5.52
C VAL A 29 -9.41 16.25 4.73
N VAL A 30 -10.02 15.25 5.34
CA VAL A 30 -10.39 14.01 4.64
C VAL A 30 -11.49 14.34 3.64
N VAL A 31 -11.19 14.15 2.35
CA VAL A 31 -12.13 14.38 1.25
C VAL A 31 -12.88 13.10 0.90
N VAL A 32 -12.16 11.96 0.92
CA VAL A 32 -12.75 10.63 0.70
C VAL A 32 -12.11 9.64 1.68
N ASP A 33 -12.94 8.95 2.46
CA ASP A 33 -12.52 7.77 3.22
C ASP A 33 -12.81 6.52 2.36
N LEU A 34 -11.78 5.78 1.96
CA LEU A 34 -11.93 4.66 1.04
C LEU A 34 -12.48 3.40 1.72
N ILE A 35 -12.49 3.34 3.05
CA ILE A 35 -13.20 2.27 3.78
C ILE A 35 -14.70 2.55 3.74
N ASP A 36 -15.11 3.81 3.90
CA ASP A 36 -16.53 4.17 3.77
C ASP A 36 -17.03 4.00 2.33
N GLU A 37 -16.15 4.19 1.33
CA GLU A 37 -16.43 3.91 -0.08
C GLU A 37 -16.21 2.45 -0.49
N PHE A 38 -15.89 1.54 0.44
CA PHE A 38 -15.50 0.17 0.12
C PHE A 38 -16.52 -0.56 -0.77
N ASP A 39 -17.82 -0.38 -0.53
CA ASP A 39 -18.87 -1.01 -1.33
C ASP A 39 -19.04 -0.38 -2.73
N ASN A 40 -18.54 0.84 -2.93
CA ASN A 40 -18.56 1.57 -4.20
C ASN A 40 -17.28 1.36 -5.02
N ALA A 41 -16.32 0.57 -4.55
CA ALA A 41 -15.14 0.21 -5.32
C ALA A 41 -15.55 -0.40 -6.67
N ILE A 42 -14.95 0.09 -7.76
CA ILE A 42 -15.36 -0.23 -9.14
C ILE A 42 -14.85 -1.61 -9.61
N ASP A 43 -13.87 -2.19 -8.91
CA ASP A 43 -13.36 -3.53 -9.18
C ASP A 43 -12.80 -4.15 -7.89
N LYS A 44 -13.17 -5.41 -7.64
CA LYS A 44 -12.73 -6.24 -6.50
C LYS A 44 -12.33 -7.61 -7.03
N ARG A 45 -11.03 -7.86 -7.17
CA ARG A 45 -10.49 -9.14 -7.68
C ARG A 45 -9.69 -9.89 -6.62
N PRO A 46 -9.70 -11.23 -6.66
CA PRO A 46 -10.41 -12.09 -7.62
C PRO A 46 -11.93 -12.11 -7.47
N ASN A 47 -12.45 -11.77 -6.28
CA ASN A 47 -13.86 -11.58 -5.99
C ASN A 47 -14.02 -10.67 -4.75
N PRO A 48 -15.22 -10.15 -4.46
CA PRO A 48 -15.45 -9.31 -3.28
C PRO A 48 -15.18 -9.99 -1.93
N GLU A 49 -15.41 -11.31 -1.83
CA GLU A 49 -15.21 -12.10 -0.59
C GLU A 49 -13.74 -12.20 -0.15
N THR A 50 -12.81 -11.88 -1.06
CA THR A 50 -11.38 -11.77 -0.75
C THR A 50 -11.09 -10.63 0.23
N PHE A 51 -11.98 -9.65 0.32
CA PHE A 51 -11.78 -8.45 1.11
C PHE A 51 -12.72 -8.43 2.32
N GLU A 52 -12.22 -7.92 3.43
CA GLU A 52 -13.02 -7.72 4.64
C GLU A 52 -12.62 -6.41 5.30
N VAL A 53 -13.60 -5.58 5.65
CA VAL A 53 -13.35 -4.39 6.48
C VAL A 53 -13.33 -4.84 7.93
N ILE A 54 -12.22 -4.58 8.63
CA ILE A 54 -11.98 -5.01 10.01
C ILE A 54 -11.40 -3.87 10.84
N ASP A 55 -11.46 -4.01 12.16
CA ASP A 55 -10.60 -3.27 13.08
C ASP A 55 -9.34 -4.11 13.34
N ALA A 56 -8.21 -3.71 12.76
CA ALA A 56 -6.93 -4.40 12.89
C ALA A 56 -6.12 -3.77 14.02
N THR A 57 -5.64 -4.57 14.97
CA THR A 57 -4.70 -4.13 16.01
C THR A 57 -3.31 -4.67 15.68
N ILE A 58 -2.38 -3.76 15.41
CA ILE A 58 -1.00 -4.09 15.04
C ILE A 58 -0.05 -3.22 15.86
N ALA A 59 0.94 -3.84 16.51
CA ALA A 59 1.89 -3.22 17.43
C ALA A 59 1.22 -2.33 18.49
N GLY A 60 0.08 -2.77 19.01
CA GLY A 60 -0.72 -2.04 20.01
C GLY A 60 -1.52 -0.85 19.48
N GLN A 61 -1.57 -0.63 18.16
CA GLN A 61 -2.37 0.42 17.52
C GLN A 61 -3.54 -0.21 16.73
N THR A 62 -4.76 0.13 17.10
CA THR A 62 -5.98 -0.30 16.40
C THR A 62 -6.36 0.72 15.33
N ARG A 63 -6.66 0.24 14.12
CA ARG A 63 -7.13 1.04 12.98
C ARG A 63 -8.22 0.31 12.22
N ARG A 64 -9.14 1.06 11.61
CA ARG A 64 -9.99 0.49 10.55
C ARG A 64 -9.12 0.12 9.36
N ALA A 65 -9.31 -1.06 8.81
CA ALA A 65 -8.49 -1.57 7.72
C ALA A 65 -9.28 -2.45 6.76
N ILE A 66 -8.75 -2.58 5.56
CA ILE A 66 -9.22 -3.53 4.55
C ILE A 66 -8.24 -4.70 4.56
N TYR A 67 -8.70 -5.85 5.07
CA TYR A 67 -7.98 -7.11 5.01
C TYR A 67 -8.13 -7.75 3.63
N ALA A 68 -7.02 -8.08 2.97
CA ALA A 68 -6.99 -8.75 1.68
C ALA A 68 -6.49 -10.20 1.83
N LYS A 69 -7.38 -11.17 1.65
CA LYS A 69 -7.11 -12.62 1.84
C LYS A 69 -6.34 -13.21 0.65
N GLY A 70 -5.08 -12.79 0.49
CA GLY A 70 -4.16 -13.25 -0.55
C GLY A 70 -3.96 -12.22 -1.69
N PRO A 71 -3.43 -12.67 -2.85
CA PRO A 71 -3.21 -11.78 -3.99
C PRO A 71 -4.51 -11.18 -4.50
N SER A 72 -4.58 -9.85 -4.55
CA SER A 72 -5.82 -9.14 -4.77
C SER A 72 -5.63 -7.82 -5.52
N ARG A 73 -6.73 -7.28 -6.03
CA ARG A 73 -6.83 -5.93 -6.58
C ARG A 73 -8.13 -5.29 -6.13
N LEU A 74 -8.03 -4.11 -5.53
CA LEU A 74 -9.15 -3.26 -5.17
C LEU A 74 -8.99 -1.92 -5.89
N VAL A 75 -10.04 -1.47 -6.59
CA VAL A 75 -9.96 -0.26 -7.41
C VAL A 75 -11.06 0.73 -7.03
N TYR A 76 -10.66 1.97 -6.80
CA TYR A 76 -11.56 3.09 -6.56
C TYR A 76 -11.46 4.09 -7.69
N ARG A 77 -12.61 4.64 -8.11
CA ARG A 77 -12.63 5.81 -9.00
C ARG A 77 -12.94 7.04 -8.16
N VAL A 78 -12.07 8.03 -8.21
CA VAL A 78 -12.09 9.19 -7.32
C VAL A 78 -11.73 10.45 -8.09
N VAL A 79 -12.17 11.60 -7.58
CA VAL A 79 -11.69 12.91 -8.04
C VAL A 79 -10.61 13.38 -7.08
N VAL A 80 -9.44 13.72 -7.61
CA VAL A 80 -8.33 14.18 -6.77
C VAL A 80 -8.58 15.63 -6.35
N PRO A 81 -8.58 15.94 -5.04
CA PRO A 81 -8.80 17.30 -4.56
C PRO A 81 -7.59 18.20 -4.83
N GLU A 82 -7.78 19.51 -4.67
CA GLU A 82 -6.68 20.48 -4.67
C GLU A 82 -5.63 20.12 -3.61
N ASN A 83 -4.34 20.16 -3.97
CA ASN A 83 -3.24 19.68 -3.12
C ASN A 83 -3.49 18.27 -2.54
N GLY A 84 -4.03 17.38 -3.38
CA GLY A 84 -4.45 16.05 -2.97
C GLY A 84 -3.29 15.12 -2.59
N GLU A 85 -3.48 14.35 -1.52
CA GLU A 85 -2.58 13.29 -1.10
C GLU A 85 -3.39 12.02 -0.81
N LEU A 86 -2.86 10.86 -1.24
CA LEU A 86 -3.35 9.57 -0.74
C LEU A 86 -2.57 9.21 0.52
N ARG A 87 -3.30 8.99 1.61
CA ARG A 87 -2.76 8.42 2.84
C ARG A 87 -3.32 7.04 3.09
N THR A 88 -2.46 6.14 3.54
CA THR A 88 -2.83 4.81 4.04
C THR A 88 -1.70 4.33 4.93
N ALA A 89 -1.96 3.33 5.75
CA ALA A 89 -0.92 2.49 6.29
C ALA A 89 -0.97 1.11 5.62
N ILE A 90 0.17 0.43 5.57
CA ILE A 90 0.23 -1.00 5.27
C ILE A 90 0.65 -1.75 6.52
N GLY A 91 0.22 -3.00 6.62
CA GLY A 91 0.62 -3.88 7.71
C GLY A 91 0.29 -5.33 7.42
N MET A 92 0.72 -6.19 8.35
CA MET A 92 0.34 -7.59 8.42
C MET A 92 -0.30 -7.84 9.78
N LEU A 93 -1.40 -8.58 9.82
CA LEU A 93 -2.00 -9.03 11.09
C LEU A 93 -0.95 -9.77 11.94
N GLU A 94 -0.96 -9.55 13.26
CA GLU A 94 0.08 -10.04 14.17
C GLU A 94 0.14 -11.58 14.20
N GLU A 95 -0.99 -12.24 13.95
CA GLU A 95 -1.10 -13.69 13.81
C GLU A 95 -0.14 -14.23 12.74
N GLY A 96 0.09 -13.48 11.66
CA GLY A 96 0.98 -13.85 10.56
C GLY A 96 2.47 -13.73 10.89
N TRP A 97 2.87 -12.98 11.92
CA TRP A 97 4.28 -12.67 12.19
C TRP A 97 5.14 -13.86 12.62
N THR A 98 4.49 -14.92 13.09
CA THR A 98 5.15 -16.15 13.58
C THR A 98 4.82 -17.37 12.73
N VAL A 99 4.00 -17.20 11.70
CA VAL A 99 3.67 -18.24 10.73
C VAL A 99 4.53 -18.01 9.49
N PRO A 100 5.22 -19.03 8.96
CA PRO A 100 5.98 -18.89 7.73
C PRO A 100 5.14 -18.30 6.60
N GLY A 101 5.69 -17.29 5.94
CA GLY A 101 5.10 -16.61 4.80
C GLY A 101 6.19 -16.03 3.91
N ASP A 102 5.95 -16.02 2.60
CA ASP A 102 6.88 -15.46 1.63
C ASP A 102 6.90 -13.91 1.69
N GLY A 103 5.91 -13.31 2.37
CA GLY A 103 5.70 -11.88 2.46
C GLY A 103 4.74 -11.39 1.37
N VAL A 104 4.33 -10.13 1.52
CA VAL A 104 3.37 -9.50 0.61
C VAL A 104 3.99 -8.31 -0.08
N LEU A 105 3.87 -8.29 -1.40
CA LEU A 105 4.12 -7.12 -2.23
C LEU A 105 2.88 -6.21 -2.23
N PHE A 106 2.99 -5.06 -1.59
CA PHE A 106 2.01 -3.98 -1.64
C PHE A 106 2.32 -3.04 -2.81
N ARG A 107 1.32 -2.78 -3.65
CA ARG A 107 1.44 -1.80 -4.74
C ARG A 107 0.25 -0.86 -4.80
N ILE A 108 0.55 0.42 -4.98
CA ILE A 108 -0.45 1.43 -5.30
C ILE A 108 -0.15 1.95 -6.70
N LEU A 109 -1.16 1.89 -7.55
CA LEU A 109 -1.09 2.42 -8.91
C LEU A 109 -2.19 3.45 -9.11
N ILE A 110 -1.95 4.37 -10.03
CA ILE A 110 -2.92 5.36 -10.47
C ILE A 110 -3.10 5.23 -11.97
N ALA A 111 -4.34 5.37 -12.45
CA ALA A 111 -4.60 5.55 -13.87
C ALA A 111 -5.38 6.84 -14.13
N SER A 112 -4.86 7.66 -15.06
CA SER A 112 -5.52 8.83 -15.61
C SER A 112 -5.41 8.83 -17.13
N GLY A 113 -6.48 9.20 -17.84
CA GLY A 113 -6.48 9.26 -19.30
C GLY A 113 -6.11 7.94 -20.02
N GLY A 114 -6.26 6.79 -19.35
CA GLY A 114 -5.87 5.48 -19.86
C GLY A 114 -4.38 5.12 -19.70
N VAL A 115 -3.58 6.01 -19.11
CA VAL A 115 -2.18 5.73 -18.73
C VAL A 115 -2.15 5.29 -17.28
N GLN A 116 -1.42 4.22 -16.98
CA GLN A 116 -1.28 3.67 -15.63
C GLN A 116 0.16 3.80 -15.14
N GLU A 117 0.34 4.30 -13.92
CA GLU A 117 1.63 4.52 -13.26
C GLU A 117 1.67 3.82 -11.89
N THR A 118 2.86 3.39 -11.45
CA THR A 118 3.08 2.84 -10.11
C THR A 118 3.57 3.93 -9.17
N LEU A 119 2.78 4.27 -8.17
CA LEU A 119 3.12 5.27 -7.16
C LEU A 119 3.85 4.65 -5.95
N TYR A 120 3.56 3.38 -5.65
CA TYR A 120 4.15 2.68 -4.51
C TYR A 120 4.37 1.20 -4.82
N ASN A 121 5.50 0.65 -4.34
CA ASN A 121 5.86 -0.75 -4.54
C ASN A 121 6.84 -1.22 -3.43
N LEU A 122 6.34 -1.92 -2.42
CA LEU A 122 7.14 -2.41 -1.29
C LEU A 122 6.78 -3.88 -0.95
N VAL A 123 7.81 -4.70 -0.74
CA VAL A 123 7.65 -6.03 -0.11
C VAL A 123 7.70 -5.86 1.39
N TYR A 124 6.73 -6.45 2.09
CA TYR A 124 6.59 -6.39 3.53
C TYR A 124 6.50 -7.82 4.07
N SER A 125 7.47 -8.22 4.91
CA SER A 125 7.59 -9.60 5.40
C SER A 125 8.00 -9.63 6.89
N PRO A 126 7.04 -9.54 7.82
CA PRO A 126 7.32 -9.48 9.27
C PRO A 126 7.79 -10.81 9.87
N TYR A 127 7.63 -11.91 9.13
CA TYR A 127 8.19 -13.23 9.48
C TYR A 127 9.71 -13.24 9.26
N GLU A 128 10.17 -12.88 8.06
CA GLU A 128 11.60 -12.83 7.71
C GLU A 128 12.31 -11.59 8.30
N ASN A 129 11.62 -10.46 8.38
CA ASN A 129 12.14 -9.19 8.84
C ASN A 129 11.30 -8.62 10.00
N PRO A 130 11.72 -8.84 11.26
CA PRO A 130 11.03 -8.28 12.42
C PRO A 130 10.94 -6.74 12.43
N GLY A 131 11.77 -6.03 11.65
CA GLY A 131 11.68 -4.58 11.46
C GLY A 131 10.42 -4.15 10.70
N ASP A 132 9.80 -5.06 9.94
CA ASP A 132 8.51 -4.83 9.29
C ASP A 132 7.35 -5.08 10.27
N ARG A 133 7.56 -5.23 11.58
CA ARG A 133 6.44 -5.44 12.53
C ARG A 133 5.87 -4.10 12.97
N GLY A 134 4.76 -3.69 12.36
CA GLY A 134 4.04 -2.48 12.75
C GLY A 134 3.37 -1.79 11.57
N TRP A 135 2.49 -0.83 11.83
CA TRP A 135 1.94 0.00 10.76
C TRP A 135 3.03 0.80 10.06
N HIS A 136 3.12 0.69 8.74
CA HIS A 136 3.99 1.52 7.91
C HIS A 136 3.15 2.55 7.17
N GLU A 137 3.34 3.82 7.52
CA GLU A 137 2.63 4.94 6.89
C GLU A 137 3.08 5.14 5.45
N VAL A 138 2.11 5.39 4.58
CA VAL A 138 2.29 5.69 3.17
C VAL A 138 1.53 6.99 2.87
N ALA A 139 2.26 7.97 2.36
CA ALA A 139 1.73 9.25 1.90
C ALA A 139 2.23 9.48 0.48
N LEU A 140 1.33 9.59 -0.49
CA LEU A 140 1.63 9.77 -1.91
C LEU A 140 1.01 11.07 -2.39
N ASP A 141 1.86 11.99 -2.82
CA ASP A 141 1.44 13.24 -3.43
C ASP A 141 0.71 12.95 -4.76
N LEU A 142 -0.51 13.46 -4.88
CA LEU A 142 -1.36 13.33 -6.06
C LEU A 142 -1.62 14.69 -6.71
N SER A 143 -0.94 15.76 -6.29
CA SER A 143 -1.18 17.12 -6.81
C SER A 143 -1.05 17.25 -8.33
N GLU A 144 -0.26 16.39 -8.98
CA GLU A 144 -0.19 16.33 -10.45
C GLU A 144 -1.54 15.99 -11.11
N TYR A 145 -2.41 15.28 -10.40
CA TYR A 145 -3.72 14.83 -10.90
C TYR A 145 -4.87 15.70 -10.38
N GLU A 146 -4.59 16.88 -9.82
CA GLU A 146 -5.59 17.76 -9.23
C GLU A 146 -6.79 18.02 -10.17
N GLY A 147 -8.00 17.82 -9.65
CA GLY A 147 -9.25 17.99 -10.38
C GLY A 147 -9.54 16.88 -11.41
N GLU A 148 -8.62 15.94 -11.62
CA GLU A 148 -8.83 14.81 -12.51
C GLU A 148 -9.62 13.69 -11.83
N THR A 149 -10.41 12.97 -12.64
CA THR A 149 -10.98 11.69 -12.22
C THR A 149 -9.99 10.58 -12.53
N VAL A 150 -9.50 9.91 -11.50
CA VAL A 150 -8.48 8.86 -11.60
C VAL A 150 -9.00 7.53 -11.05
N GLU A 151 -8.32 6.45 -11.41
CA GLU A 151 -8.51 5.14 -10.79
C GLU A 151 -7.31 4.83 -9.89
N LEU A 152 -7.57 4.59 -8.60
CA LEU A 152 -6.56 4.17 -7.63
C LEU A 152 -6.66 2.65 -7.43
N PHE A 153 -5.54 1.97 -7.63
CA PHE A 153 -5.43 0.51 -7.53
C PHE A 153 -4.62 0.14 -6.29
N PHE A 154 -5.22 -0.62 -5.39
CA PHE A 154 -4.56 -1.23 -4.24
C PHE A 154 -4.37 -2.71 -4.55
N ASN A 155 -3.13 -3.13 -4.78
CA ASN A 155 -2.79 -4.51 -5.12
C ASN A 155 -1.95 -5.16 -4.02
N THR A 156 -2.33 -6.38 -3.65
CA THR A 156 -1.48 -7.30 -2.89
C THR A 156 -1.06 -8.44 -3.81
N ASN A 157 0.20 -8.86 -3.73
CA ASN A 157 0.72 -10.01 -4.48
C ASN A 157 1.69 -10.79 -3.59
N SER A 158 1.89 -12.09 -3.86
CA SER A 158 2.97 -12.84 -3.21
C SER A 158 4.32 -12.21 -3.57
N SER A 159 5.22 -12.03 -2.60
CA SER A 159 6.56 -11.51 -2.88
C SER A 159 7.51 -12.59 -3.41
N GLY A 160 7.33 -12.94 -4.69
CA GLY A 160 8.25 -13.80 -5.45
C GLY A 160 8.35 -15.24 -4.93
N PRO A 161 8.95 -16.17 -5.70
CA PRO A 161 9.10 -17.54 -5.24
C PRO A 161 10.21 -17.63 -4.18
N SER A 162 9.90 -18.22 -3.03
CA SER A 162 10.90 -18.83 -2.15
C SER A 162 11.71 -19.90 -2.90
N THR A 163 12.94 -20.20 -2.49
CA THR A 163 13.78 -21.22 -3.15
C THR A 163 14.11 -22.34 -2.18
N PRO A 164 13.73 -23.62 -2.46
CA PRO A 164 12.90 -24.10 -3.58
C PRO A 164 11.45 -23.55 -3.56
N PRO A 165 10.75 -23.49 -4.71
CA PRO A 165 9.47 -22.78 -4.85
C PRO A 165 8.36 -23.48 -4.09
N VAL A 166 8.09 -23.01 -2.88
CA VAL A 166 6.92 -23.36 -2.11
C VAL A 166 6.24 -22.06 -1.74
N ASP A 167 5.16 -21.74 -2.44
CA ASP A 167 4.37 -20.54 -2.22
C ASP A 167 3.70 -20.60 -0.83
N HIS A 168 4.42 -20.15 0.20
CA HIS A 168 3.99 -20.18 1.59
C HIS A 168 3.27 -18.88 1.89
N ARG A 169 1.95 -18.97 2.02
CA ARG A 169 1.08 -17.81 2.28
C ARG A 169 0.32 -17.91 3.60
N ASP A 170 0.61 -18.93 4.40
CA ASP A 170 -0.12 -19.19 5.63
C ASP A 170 0.01 -18.02 6.62
N GLY A 171 1.16 -17.31 6.62
CA GLY A 171 1.39 -16.08 7.38
C GLY A 171 1.06 -14.77 6.65
N ASP A 172 0.68 -14.82 5.37
CA ASP A 172 0.45 -13.64 4.54
C ASP A 172 -0.97 -13.09 4.75
N MET A 173 -1.11 -12.25 5.77
CA MET A 173 -2.36 -11.61 6.18
C MET A 173 -2.32 -10.07 6.03
N PRO A 174 -2.27 -9.53 4.79
CA PRO A 174 -2.01 -8.12 4.55
C PRO A 174 -3.25 -7.23 4.76
N VAL A 175 -3.03 -6.06 5.35
CA VAL A 175 -4.07 -5.06 5.60
C VAL A 175 -3.67 -3.69 5.05
N TRP A 176 -4.67 -2.98 4.51
CA TRP A 176 -4.58 -1.55 4.16
C TRP A 176 -5.30 -0.75 5.25
N GLY A 177 -4.54 -0.06 6.10
CA GLY A 177 -5.08 0.74 7.22
C GLY A 177 -5.51 2.13 6.78
N GLU A 178 -6.76 2.48 7.03
CA GLU A 178 -7.35 3.82 6.81
C GLU A 178 -6.97 4.50 5.47
N PRO A 179 -7.11 3.82 4.31
CA PRO A 179 -6.87 4.45 3.02
C PRO A 179 -7.83 5.62 2.81
N ARG A 180 -7.29 6.82 2.55
CA ARG A 180 -8.05 8.06 2.43
C ARG A 180 -7.40 9.06 1.49
N LEU A 181 -8.23 9.80 0.76
CA LEU A 181 -7.80 11.01 0.06
C LEU A 181 -7.98 12.20 0.97
N VAL A 182 -6.93 13.00 1.07
CA VAL A 182 -6.90 14.21 1.88
C VAL A 182 -6.45 15.39 1.05
N THR A 183 -6.82 16.59 1.50
CA THR A 183 -6.23 17.84 1.02
C THR A 183 -5.47 18.50 2.17
N ARG A 184 -4.33 19.10 1.86
CA ARG A 184 -3.59 19.97 2.80
C ARG A 184 -4.01 21.42 2.57
N ARG A 185 -4.50 22.08 3.62
CA ARG A 185 -4.76 23.52 3.63
C ARG A 185 -3.55 24.31 4.11
#